data_AF-K1U5M6-F1
#
_entry.id   AF-K1U5M6-F1
#
_cell.length_a   1.000
_cell.length_b   1.000
_cell.length_c   1.000
_cell.angle_alpha   90.00
_cell.angle_beta   90.00
_cell.angle_gamma   90.00
#
_symmetry.space_group_name_H-M   'P 1'
#
loop_
_entity.id
_entity.type
_entity.pdbx_description
1 polymer ?
#
loop_
_entity_poly.entity_id
_entity_poly.type
_entity_poly.pdbx_seq_one_letter_code
_entity_poly.pdbx_strand_id
1 'polypeptide(L)'
;MDGVITDDISFVNPQDIASTEILKDASATAIYGSRGANGVIIVTTKSGKAGSKINIDFNAYVGIQNRWNKLDLMGRDEFAQTIINLEGTQSQIDYFNKNGFNSWLSAYRLGSASYYPVVKSASNPDGLDYSSIETDWQDEVFKRNAIIQNYHISASGVRTNRPTP
;
A
#
# COMPACT_ATOMS: atom_id res chain seq x y z
N MET A 1 26.84 -0.72 5.16
CA MET A 1 27.05 0.70 4.81
C MET A 1 28.37 1.17 5.39
N ASP A 2 29.26 1.77 4.58
CA ASP A 2 30.47 2.44 5.08
C ASP A 2 31.33 1.57 6.02
N GLY A 3 31.59 0.33 5.61
CA GLY A 3 32.36 -0.67 6.39
C GLY A 3 31.58 -1.41 7.49
N VAL A 4 30.34 -1.01 7.81
CA VAL A 4 29.46 -1.71 8.76
C VAL A 4 28.54 -2.66 8.00
N ILE A 5 28.45 -3.92 8.45
CA ILE A 5 27.53 -4.92 7.87
C ILE A 5 26.10 -4.61 8.33
N THR A 6 25.18 -4.44 7.37
CA THR A 6 23.77 -4.11 7.62
C THR A 6 22.89 -5.02 6.77
N ASP A 7 21.88 -5.64 7.38
CA ASP A 7 20.98 -6.58 6.70
C ASP A 7 19.85 -5.87 5.93
N ASP A 8 19.64 -4.57 6.19
CA ASP A 8 18.63 -3.75 5.52
C ASP A 8 19.27 -2.47 4.95
N ILE A 9 18.83 -2.07 3.74
CA ILE A 9 19.23 -0.85 3.03
C ILE A 9 18.05 0.11 2.82
N SER A 10 16.85 -0.25 3.30
CA SER A 10 15.61 0.52 3.11
C SER A 10 15.68 1.96 3.64
N PHE A 11 16.57 2.24 4.59
CA PHE A 11 16.77 3.56 5.18
C PHE A 11 17.72 4.47 4.37
N VAL A 12 18.43 3.94 3.37
CA VAL A 12 19.31 4.74 2.51
C VAL A 12 18.53 5.20 1.30
N ASN A 13 18.48 6.51 1.07
CA ASN A 13 17.91 7.04 -0.16
C ASN A 13 18.80 6.64 -1.35
N PRO A 14 18.26 5.99 -2.40
CA PRO A 14 19.03 5.63 -3.59
C PRO A 14 19.76 6.81 -4.25
N GLN A 15 19.26 8.04 -4.08
CA GLN A 15 19.90 9.25 -4.59
C GLN A 15 21.24 9.58 -3.92
N ASP A 16 21.46 9.08 -2.71
CA ASP A 16 22.70 9.30 -1.95
C ASP A 16 23.72 8.18 -2.17
N ILE A 17 23.40 7.17 -3.00
CA ILE A 17 24.32 6.11 -3.40
C ILE A 17 25.28 6.66 -4.46
N ALA A 18 26.59 6.53 -4.21
CA ALA A 18 27.64 6.86 -5.15
C ALA A 18 27.96 5.67 -6.07
N SER A 19 28.07 4.47 -5.50
CA SER A 19 28.31 3.24 -6.26
C SER A 19 27.72 2.01 -5.56
N THR A 20 27.37 1.01 -6.37
CA THR A 20 26.97 -0.33 -5.92
C THR A 20 27.85 -1.35 -6.61
N GLU A 21 28.59 -2.12 -5.82
CA GLU A 21 29.47 -3.17 -6.31
C GLU A 21 28.95 -4.52 -5.82
N ILE A 22 28.84 -5.48 -6.75
CA ILE A 22 28.32 -6.82 -6.45
C ILE A 22 29.44 -7.83 -6.61
N LEU A 23 29.89 -8.39 -5.48
CA LEU A 23 30.93 -9.41 -5.43
C LEU A 23 30.27 -10.79 -5.45
N LYS A 24 30.48 -11.52 -6.55
CA LYS A 24 29.89 -12.84 -6.81
C LYS A 24 30.89 -14.00 -6.66
N ASP A 25 32.19 -13.72 -6.64
CA ASP A 25 33.22 -14.74 -6.55
C ASP A 25 33.75 -14.93 -5.12
N ALA A 26 34.06 -16.18 -4.78
CA ALA A 26 34.44 -16.63 -3.44
C ALA A 26 35.73 -15.96 -2.94
N SER A 27 36.64 -15.58 -3.84
CA SER A 27 37.88 -14.88 -3.50
C SER A 27 37.65 -13.45 -2.99
N ALA A 28 36.63 -12.77 -3.53
CA ALA A 28 36.28 -11.39 -3.19
C ALA A 28 35.35 -11.30 -1.96
N THR A 29 34.59 -12.35 -1.65
CA THR A 29 33.72 -12.42 -0.47
C THR A 29 34.43 -12.94 0.79
N ALA A 30 35.58 -13.61 0.66
CA ALA A 30 36.33 -14.20 1.77
C ALA A 30 36.77 -13.18 2.85
N ILE A 31 36.99 -11.91 2.47
CA ILE A 31 37.35 -10.83 3.40
C ILE A 31 36.19 -10.51 4.37
N TYR A 32 34.94 -10.79 3.97
CA TYR A 32 33.73 -10.46 4.74
C TYR A 32 33.15 -11.66 5.52
N GLY A 33 33.88 -12.78 5.58
CA GLY A 33 33.59 -13.93 6.43
C GLY A 33 32.35 -14.75 6.04
N SER A 34 31.84 -15.57 6.97
CA SER A 34 30.72 -16.51 6.73
C SER A 34 29.42 -15.82 6.30
N ARG A 35 29.26 -14.52 6.61
CA ARG A 35 28.11 -13.70 6.20
C ARG A 35 28.12 -13.30 4.72
N GLY A 36 29.26 -13.46 4.02
CA GLY A 36 29.39 -13.23 2.56
C GLY A 36 29.21 -14.49 1.71
N ALA A 37 28.82 -15.62 2.30
CA ALA A 37 28.71 -16.91 1.59
C ALA A 37 27.68 -16.90 0.44
N ASN A 38 26.66 -16.04 0.54
CA ASN A 38 25.62 -15.87 -0.49
C ASN A 38 25.92 -14.72 -1.47
N GLY A 39 27.13 -14.14 -1.43
CA GLY A 39 27.51 -12.93 -2.16
C GLY A 39 27.47 -11.67 -1.29
N VAL A 40 28.21 -10.64 -1.70
CA VAL A 40 28.30 -9.36 -0.97
C VAL A 40 27.93 -8.21 -1.90
N ILE A 41 27.06 -7.31 -1.42
CA ILE A 41 26.74 -6.05 -2.09
C ILE A 41 27.37 -4.92 -1.27
N ILE A 42 28.31 -4.20 -1.87
CA ILE A 42 28.94 -3.03 -1.29
C ILE A 42 28.23 -1.79 -1.82
N VAL A 43 27.70 -0.98 -0.91
CA VAL A 43 27.07 0.30 -1.22
C VAL A 43 27.91 1.41 -0.61
N THR A 44 28.44 2.28 -1.46
CA THR A 44 29.18 3.48 -1.07
C THR A 44 28.25 4.68 -1.20
N THR A 45 28.11 5.47 -0.14
CA THR A 45 27.31 6.72 -0.16
C THR A 45 28.15 7.90 -0.66
N LYS A 46 27.50 8.94 -1.19
CA LYS A 46 28.17 10.17 -1.62
C LYS A 46 28.73 10.90 -0.39
N SER A 47 30.03 11.20 -0.40
CA SER A 47 30.71 11.99 0.63
C SER A 47 31.27 13.29 0.06
N GLY A 48 31.29 14.36 0.85
CA GLY A 48 31.83 15.66 0.44
C GLY A 48 33.35 15.62 0.31
N LYS A 49 33.90 16.06 -0.83
CA LYS A 49 35.35 16.16 -1.06
C LYS A 49 35.95 17.37 -0.34
N ALA A 50 37.06 17.19 0.36
CA ALA A 50 37.80 18.28 1.01
C ALA A 50 38.21 19.36 -0.01
N GLY A 51 37.97 20.64 0.31
CA GLY A 51 38.24 21.78 -0.58
C GLY A 51 37.22 22.01 -1.70
N SER A 52 36.13 21.24 -1.75
CA SER A 52 35.07 21.42 -2.75
C SER A 52 34.05 22.46 -2.29
N LYS A 53 33.48 23.20 -3.26
CA LYS A 53 32.36 24.12 -3.02
C LYS A 53 31.17 23.33 -2.46
N ILE A 54 30.35 23.97 -1.61
CA ILE A 54 29.09 23.41 -1.12
C ILE A 54 28.25 23.03 -2.35
N ASN A 55 27.88 21.75 -2.46
CA ASN A 55 26.97 21.27 -3.48
C ASN A 55 25.59 21.11 -2.87
N ILE A 56 24.60 21.72 -3.52
CA ILE A 56 23.18 21.63 -3.16
C ILE A 56 22.49 20.92 -4.31
N ASP A 57 21.94 19.76 -4.02
CA ASP A 57 21.20 18.94 -4.97
C ASP A 57 19.71 19.01 -4.62
N PHE A 58 18.90 19.39 -5.61
CA PHE A 58 17.45 19.43 -5.52
C PHE A 58 16.85 18.49 -6.56
N ASN A 59 16.12 17.49 -6.10
CA ASN A 59 15.41 16.55 -6.95
C ASN A 59 13.91 16.63 -6.66
N ALA A 60 13.11 16.84 -7.70
CA ALA A 60 11.66 16.78 -7.63
C ALA A 60 11.15 15.76 -8.63
N TYR A 61 10.28 14.86 -8.18
CA TYR A 61 9.59 13.91 -9.04
C TYR A 61 8.08 14.06 -8.86
N VAL A 62 7.39 14.15 -9.99
CA VAL A 62 5.93 14.07 -10.06
C VAL A 62 5.56 12.92 -10.98
N GLY A 63 4.63 12.09 -10.54
CA GLY A 63 4.13 10.94 -11.28
C GLY A 63 2.64 10.78 -11.11
N ILE A 64 2.04 10.02 -12.02
CA ILE A 64 0.65 9.59 -11.91
C ILE A 64 0.67 8.11 -11.60
N GLN A 65 0.13 7.73 -10.45
CA GLN A 65 0.01 6.34 -10.04
C GLN A 65 -1.41 5.84 -10.31
N ASN A 66 -1.49 4.71 -11.01
CA ASN A 66 -2.72 3.98 -11.23
C ASN A 66 -2.59 2.56 -10.68
N ARG A 67 -3.68 2.04 -10.11
CA ARG A 67 -3.76 0.63 -9.73
C ARG A 67 -3.85 -0.21 -11.01
N TRP A 68 -2.95 -1.18 -11.12
CA TRP A 68 -2.81 -2.02 -12.31
C TRP A 68 -3.96 -3.01 -12.49
N ASN A 69 -4.50 -3.59 -11.42
CA ASN A 69 -5.61 -4.54 -11.44
C ASN A 69 -6.56 -4.32 -10.25
N LYS A 70 -7.85 -4.47 -10.48
CA LYS A 70 -8.89 -4.54 -9.44
C LYS A 70 -9.33 -5.99 -9.27
N LEU A 71 -9.68 -6.36 -8.04
CA LEU A 71 -10.40 -7.60 -7.81
C LEU A 71 -11.81 -7.42 -8.32
N ASP A 72 -12.34 -8.42 -9.02
CA ASP A 72 -13.76 -8.43 -9.35
C ASP A 72 -14.52 -8.83 -8.09
N LEU A 73 -15.19 -7.86 -7.47
CA LEU A 73 -15.96 -8.08 -6.26
C LEU A 73 -17.42 -8.29 -6.66
N MET A 74 -18.06 -9.27 -6.03
CA MET A 74 -19.48 -9.51 -6.23
C MET A 74 -20.27 -8.24 -5.91
N GLY A 75 -21.15 -7.87 -6.83
CA GLY A 75 -22.16 -6.85 -6.59
C GLY A 75 -23.14 -7.28 -5.50
N ARG A 76 -24.01 -6.36 -5.09
CA ARG A 76 -25.05 -6.58 -4.08
C ARG A 76 -25.98 -7.76 -4.41
N ASP A 77 -26.51 -7.75 -5.64
CA ASP A 77 -27.46 -8.78 -6.08
C ASP A 77 -26.76 -10.13 -6.29
N GLU A 78 -25.52 -10.12 -6.81
CA GLU A 78 -24.71 -11.32 -6.96
C GLU A 78 -24.39 -11.94 -5.59
N PHE A 79 -24.00 -11.13 -4.61
CA PHE A 79 -23.78 -11.58 -3.24
C PHE A 79 -25.04 -12.23 -2.63
N ALA A 80 -26.22 -11.61 -2.81
CA ALA A 80 -27.47 -12.18 -2.32
C ALA A 80 -27.79 -13.51 -3.02
N GLN A 81 -27.69 -13.55 -4.36
CA GLN A 81 -27.95 -14.74 -5.15
C GLN A 81 -26.99 -15.88 -4.80
N THR A 82 -25.69 -15.60 -4.68
CA THR A 82 -24.70 -16.61 -4.29
C THR A 82 -25.07 -17.24 -2.95
N ILE A 83 -25.46 -16.43 -1.96
CA ILE A 83 -25.74 -16.99 -0.64
C ILE A 83 -27.09 -17.71 -0.61
N ILE A 84 -28.10 -17.17 -1.28
CA ILE A 84 -29.38 -17.85 -1.45
C ILE A 84 -29.20 -19.21 -2.15
N ASN A 85 -28.32 -19.29 -3.16
CA ASN A 85 -28.04 -20.54 -3.86
C ASN A 85 -27.23 -21.54 -3.02
N LEU A 86 -26.36 -21.07 -2.13
CA LEU A 86 -25.53 -21.92 -1.27
C LEU A 86 -26.27 -22.40 -0.01
N GLU A 87 -27.08 -21.53 0.59
CA GLU A 87 -27.63 -21.73 1.94
C GLU A 87 -29.16 -21.60 2.01
N GLY A 88 -29.80 -21.12 0.93
CA GLY A 88 -31.20 -20.75 0.93
C GLY A 88 -32.15 -21.92 0.74
N THR A 89 -33.26 -21.91 1.51
CA THR A 89 -34.42 -22.76 1.22
C THR A 89 -35.25 -22.15 0.10
N GLN A 90 -36.10 -22.94 -0.57
CA GLN A 90 -37.00 -22.45 -1.62
C GLN A 90 -37.83 -21.23 -1.15
N SER A 91 -38.26 -21.23 0.11
CA SER A 91 -38.98 -20.10 0.72
C SER A 91 -38.16 -18.81 0.80
N GLN A 92 -36.83 -18.90 0.97
CA GLN A 92 -35.95 -17.72 0.98
C GLN A 92 -35.74 -17.15 -0.42
N ILE A 93 -35.62 -18.01 -1.44
CA ILE A 93 -35.58 -17.62 -2.86
C ILE A 93 -36.84 -16.85 -3.22
N ASP A 94 -38.00 -17.41 -2.89
CA ASP A 94 -39.29 -16.80 -3.19
C ASP A 94 -39.46 -15.47 -2.44
N TYR A 95 -38.96 -15.39 -1.20
CA TYR A 95 -38.97 -14.16 -0.41
C TYR A 95 -38.11 -13.06 -1.03
N PHE A 96 -36.88 -13.38 -1.47
CA PHE A 96 -35.99 -12.42 -2.14
C PHE A 96 -36.62 -11.91 -3.45
N ASN A 97 -37.11 -12.83 -4.29
CA ASN A 97 -37.75 -12.48 -5.56
C ASN A 97 -38.99 -11.59 -5.40
N LYS A 98 -39.73 -11.77 -4.31
CA LYS A 98 -40.96 -11.01 -4.02
C LYS A 98 -40.70 -9.67 -3.32
N ASN A 99 -39.76 -9.62 -2.38
CA ASN A 99 -39.61 -8.47 -1.46
C ASN A 99 -38.30 -7.69 -1.66
N GLY A 100 -37.39 -8.16 -2.51
CA GLY A 100 -36.13 -7.51 -2.85
C GLY A 100 -35.04 -7.61 -1.79
N PHE A 101 -33.87 -7.05 -2.13
CA PHE A 101 -32.63 -7.17 -1.36
C PHE A 101 -32.75 -6.66 0.08
N ASN A 102 -33.30 -5.46 0.31
CA ASN A 102 -33.40 -4.85 1.65
C ASN A 102 -34.20 -5.72 2.63
N SER A 103 -35.37 -6.19 2.18
CA SER A 103 -36.24 -7.03 2.99
C SER A 103 -35.53 -8.34 3.33
N TRP A 104 -34.89 -8.97 2.33
CA TRP A 104 -34.13 -10.21 2.53
C TRP A 104 -32.95 -10.01 3.49
N LEU A 105 -32.18 -8.94 3.32
CA LEU A 105 -31.04 -8.60 4.18
C LEU A 105 -31.49 -8.42 5.63
N SER A 106 -32.60 -7.71 5.86
CA SER A 106 -33.15 -7.49 7.20
C SER A 106 -33.70 -8.77 7.85
N ALA A 107 -34.28 -9.68 7.06
CA ALA A 107 -34.93 -10.88 7.58
C ALA A 107 -33.94 -12.03 7.86
N TYR A 108 -32.87 -12.13 7.06
CA TYR A 108 -31.99 -13.31 7.06
C TYR A 108 -30.54 -13.02 7.44
N ARG A 109 -30.12 -11.75 7.51
CA ARG A 109 -28.69 -11.41 7.70
C ARG A 109 -28.42 -10.39 8.78
N LEU A 110 -29.19 -9.31 8.82
CA LEU A 110 -29.08 -8.31 9.85
C LEU A 110 -29.90 -8.78 11.05
N GLY A 111 -29.20 -9.09 12.15
CA GLY A 111 -29.87 -9.37 13.42
C GLY A 111 -30.59 -8.14 13.96
N SER A 112 -31.46 -8.34 14.95
CA SER A 112 -32.24 -7.29 15.61
C SER A 112 -31.44 -6.44 16.62
N ALA A 113 -30.12 -6.33 16.45
CA ALA A 113 -29.27 -5.58 17.37
C ALA A 113 -29.46 -4.07 17.18
N SER A 114 -29.60 -3.32 18.28
CA SER A 114 -29.78 -1.86 18.28
C SER A 114 -28.63 -1.06 17.67
N TYR A 115 -27.52 -1.71 17.35
CA TYR A 115 -26.36 -1.09 16.69
C TYR A 115 -26.52 -1.00 15.17
N TYR A 116 -27.35 -1.85 14.56
CA TYR A 116 -27.60 -1.79 13.13
C TYR A 116 -28.70 -0.77 12.82
N PRO A 117 -28.49 0.11 11.84
CA PRO A 117 -29.51 1.05 11.42
C PRO A 117 -30.69 0.29 10.80
N VAL A 118 -31.90 0.81 11.04
CA VAL A 118 -33.14 0.20 10.55
C VAL A 118 -33.14 0.23 9.03
N VAL A 119 -33.30 -0.95 8.42
CA VAL A 119 -33.39 -1.09 6.96
C VAL A 119 -34.72 -0.53 6.46
N LYS A 120 -34.70 0.13 5.32
CA LYS A 120 -35.90 0.62 4.63
C LYS A 120 -36.84 -0.54 4.29
N SER A 121 -38.07 -0.47 4.78
CA SER A 121 -39.13 -1.45 4.50
C SER A 121 -40.49 -0.75 4.42
N ALA A 122 -41.54 -1.48 4.02
CA ALA A 122 -42.89 -0.93 3.98
C ALA A 122 -43.37 -0.38 5.34
N SER A 123 -42.87 -0.96 6.45
CA SER A 123 -43.17 -0.51 7.80
C SER A 123 -42.25 0.61 8.29
N ASN A 124 -41.06 0.75 7.69
CA ASN A 124 -40.04 1.73 8.06
C ASN A 124 -39.53 2.45 6.79
N PRO A 125 -40.30 3.38 6.22
CA PRO A 125 -39.97 4.05 4.95
C PRO A 125 -38.73 4.94 5.04
N ASP A 126 -38.41 5.47 6.22
CA ASP A 126 -37.24 6.34 6.47
C ASP A 126 -35.96 5.56 6.81
N GLY A 127 -35.99 4.23 6.75
CA GLY A 127 -34.83 3.39 7.00
C GLY A 127 -33.73 3.56 5.93
N LEU A 128 -32.54 3.03 6.21
CA LEU A 128 -31.44 3.03 5.23
C LEU A 128 -31.75 2.09 4.07
N ASP A 129 -31.57 2.62 2.86
CA ASP A 129 -31.81 1.90 1.62
C ASP A 129 -30.53 1.25 1.08
N TYR A 130 -30.20 0.07 1.62
CA TYR A 130 -29.04 -0.71 1.19
C TYR A 130 -29.13 -1.19 -0.27
N SER A 131 -30.32 -1.18 -0.87
CA SER A 131 -30.53 -1.55 -2.26
C SER A 131 -30.03 -0.48 -3.24
N SER A 132 -29.91 0.76 -2.77
CA SER A 132 -29.40 1.87 -3.58
C SER A 132 -27.89 2.08 -3.47
N ILE A 133 -27.22 1.32 -2.60
CA ILE A 133 -25.82 1.53 -2.26
C ILE A 133 -24.99 0.37 -2.78
N GLU A 134 -24.29 0.61 -3.89
CA GLU A 134 -23.26 -0.28 -4.43
C GLU A 134 -21.93 0.45 -4.39
N THR A 135 -21.30 0.45 -3.22
CA THR A 135 -19.98 1.07 -3.05
C THR A 135 -18.90 0.04 -3.39
N ASP A 136 -18.24 0.21 -4.55
CA ASP A 136 -16.96 -0.43 -4.77
C ASP A 136 -15.88 0.31 -3.97
N TRP A 137 -15.58 -0.22 -2.79
CA TRP A 137 -14.54 0.34 -1.92
C TRP A 137 -13.16 0.38 -2.59
N GLN A 138 -12.91 -0.41 -3.64
CA GLN A 138 -11.68 -0.30 -4.40
C GLN A 138 -11.61 1.01 -5.19
N ASP A 139 -12.72 1.49 -5.74
CA ASP A 139 -12.74 2.78 -6.44
C ASP A 139 -12.73 3.95 -5.48
N GLU A 140 -13.31 3.79 -4.29
CA GLU A 140 -13.29 4.84 -3.26
C GLU A 140 -11.89 5.01 -2.64
N VAL A 141 -11.23 3.90 -2.30
CA VAL A 141 -9.89 3.94 -1.69
C VAL A 141 -8.82 4.25 -2.74
N PHE A 142 -8.93 3.66 -3.94
CA PHE A 142 -7.93 3.81 -4.99
C PHE A 142 -8.38 4.81 -6.04
N LYS A 143 -8.08 6.08 -5.78
CA LYS A 143 -8.32 7.15 -6.75
C LYS A 143 -7.57 6.89 -8.05
N ARG A 144 -8.27 6.99 -9.17
CA ARG A 144 -7.67 6.97 -10.51
C ARG A 144 -6.81 8.22 -10.69
N ASN A 145 -5.66 8.04 -11.32
CA ASN A 145 -4.65 9.06 -11.59
C ASN A 145 -4.17 9.80 -10.33
N ALA A 146 -3.89 9.06 -9.27
CA ALA A 146 -3.37 9.64 -8.03
C ALA A 146 -2.01 10.29 -8.30
N ILE A 147 -1.92 11.61 -8.11
CA ILE A 147 -0.66 12.34 -8.27
C ILE A 147 0.24 11.99 -7.09
N ILE A 148 1.42 11.46 -7.39
CA ILE A 148 2.49 11.26 -6.42
C ILE A 148 3.54 12.34 -6.61
N GLN A 149 3.99 12.94 -5.52
CA GLN A 149 5.01 13.98 -5.51
C GLN A 149 6.08 13.63 -4.48
N ASN A 150 7.34 13.74 -4.87
CA ASN A 150 8.47 13.58 -3.96
C ASN A 150 9.46 14.72 -4.19
N TYR A 151 9.89 15.35 -3.10
CA TYR A 151 10.86 16.43 -3.10
C TYR A 151 12.01 16.04 -2.18
N HIS A 152 13.22 16.00 -2.73
CA HIS A 152 14.43 15.67 -2.00
C HIS A 152 15.45 16.80 -2.13
N ILE A 153 15.97 17.24 -0.98
CA ILE A 153 17.03 18.25 -0.91
C ILE A 153 18.18 17.64 -0.13
N SER A 154 19.37 17.65 -0.72
CA SER A 154 20.60 17.27 -0.01
C SER A 154 21.67 18.34 -0.18
N ALA A 155 22.46 18.52 0.87
CA ALA A 155 23.59 19.43 0.90
C ALA A 155 24.83 18.67 1.37
N SER A 156 25.91 18.74 0.59
CA SER A 156 27.18 18.10 0.94
C SER A 156 28.31 19.13 1.05
N GLY A 157 29.03 19.09 2.17
CA GLY A 157 30.18 19.95 2.47
C GLY A 157 30.94 19.47 3.72
N VAL A 158 32.26 19.65 3.75
CA VAL A 158 33.11 19.29 4.90
C VAL A 158 33.31 20.51 5.80
N ARG A 159 33.06 20.35 7.11
CA ARG A 159 33.44 21.32 8.14
C ARG A 159 34.96 21.22 8.34
N THR A 160 35.71 22.24 7.90
CA THR A 160 37.12 22.39 8.29
C THR A 160 37.20 22.49 9.81
N ASN A 161 37.78 21.48 10.45
CA ASN A 161 38.08 21.53 11.87
C ASN A 161 39.12 22.63 12.08
N ARG A 162 38.73 23.66 12.83
CA ARG A 162 39.62 24.74 13.28
C ARG A 162 40.68 24.12 14.19
N PRO A 163 41.98 24.39 14.02
CA PRO A 163 42.99 23.92 14.97
C PRO A 163 42.67 24.56 16.32
N THR A 164 42.50 23.73 17.35
CA THR A 164 42.50 24.20 18.74
C THR A 164 43.90 24.73 19.08
N PRO A 165 44.00 25.87 19.80
CA PRO A 165 45.27 26.50 20.16
C PRO A 165 46.12 25.63 21.09
#